data_AF-A0A9E2CLB8-F1
#
_entry.id   AF-A0A9E2CLB8-F1
#
_cell.length_a   1.000
_cell.length_b   1.000
_cell.length_c   1.000
_cell.angle_alpha   90.00
_cell.angle_beta   90.00
_cell.angle_gamma   90.00
#
_symmetry.space_group_name_H-M   'P 1'
#
loop_
_entity.id
_entity.type
_entity.pdbx_description
1 polymer ?
#
loop_
_entity_poly.entity_id
_entity_poly.type
_entity_poly.pdbx_seq_one_letter_code
_entity_poly.pdbx_strand_id
1 'polypeptide(L)'
;MFDDKREKWRLGVVSYLNAKPLIAGLDADDDLELVYDVPARLPALLDERLVDVALVPVIDLARQGRTWQIVSDACIGCDGETLTVRVFSRVAPAAIRRLHVDGDSHTSVALARIIWQETYGTTLDIVPYSGNETVDSCEAVLLI
;
A
#
# COMPACT_ATOMS: atom_id res chain seq x y z
N MET A 1 38.92 -11.61 -20.40
CA MET A 1 37.97 -12.12 -19.40
C MET A 1 37.11 -10.93 -19.01
N PHE A 2 35.99 -10.75 -19.69
CA PHE A 2 35.04 -9.68 -19.36
C PHE A 2 34.18 -10.20 -18.22
N ASP A 3 34.20 -9.51 -17.08
CA ASP A 3 33.28 -9.74 -15.97
C ASP A 3 31.92 -9.18 -16.42
N ASP A 4 31.14 -10.01 -17.11
CA ASP A 4 29.76 -9.72 -17.51
C ASP A 4 28.84 -10.04 -16.33
N LYS A 5 29.03 -9.34 -15.21
CA LYS A 5 28.05 -9.34 -14.14
C LYS A 5 26.87 -8.51 -14.61
N ARG A 6 25.82 -9.17 -15.10
CA ARG A 6 24.50 -8.55 -15.13
C ARG A 6 24.20 -8.02 -13.74
N GLU A 7 23.86 -6.74 -13.64
CA GLU A 7 23.26 -6.20 -12.43
C GLU A 7 21.94 -6.95 -12.20
N LYS A 8 21.74 -7.44 -10.98
CA LYS A 8 20.49 -8.09 -10.58
C LYS A 8 19.33 -7.10 -10.71
N TRP A 9 18.16 -7.58 -11.09
CA TRP A 9 16.95 -6.78 -11.06
C TRP A 9 16.47 -6.61 -9.61
N ARG A 10 16.27 -5.37 -9.20
CA ARG A 10 15.80 -5.04 -7.84
C ARG A 10 14.28 -4.96 -7.85
N LEU A 11 13.63 -5.86 -7.14
CA LEU A 11 12.19 -5.95 -7.03
C LEU A 11 11.73 -5.41 -5.67
N GLY A 12 11.04 -4.27 -5.68
CA GLY A 12 10.36 -3.70 -4.52
C GLY A 12 9.15 -4.53 -4.14
N VAL A 13 9.20 -5.19 -2.99
CA VAL A 13 8.15 -6.10 -2.50
C VAL A 13 7.59 -5.64 -1.16
N VAL A 14 6.36 -6.04 -0.88
CA VAL A 14 5.64 -5.67 0.33
C VAL A 14 5.94 -6.66 1.46
N SER A 15 6.19 -6.15 2.67
CA SER A 15 6.53 -6.96 3.86
C SER A 15 5.35 -7.70 4.52
N TYR A 16 4.17 -7.73 3.90
CA TYR A 16 2.94 -8.29 4.49
C TYR A 16 2.66 -9.73 4.06
N LEU A 17 1.84 -10.42 4.88
CA LEU A 17 1.47 -11.82 4.63
C LEU A 17 0.75 -12.02 3.29
N ASN A 18 -0.03 -11.04 2.84
CA ASN A 18 -0.78 -11.09 1.58
C ASN A 18 0.11 -11.09 0.33
N ALA A 19 1.37 -10.62 0.44
CA ALA A 19 2.33 -10.61 -0.65
C ALA A 19 3.16 -11.89 -0.73
N LYS A 20 3.23 -12.69 0.34
CA LYS A 20 4.07 -13.90 0.40
C LYS A 20 3.81 -14.89 -0.75
N PRO A 21 2.56 -15.18 -1.16
CA PRO A 21 2.33 -16.08 -2.28
C PRO A 21 2.87 -15.54 -3.62
N LEU A 22 2.91 -14.22 -3.82
CA LEU A 22 3.40 -13.60 -5.05
C LEU A 22 4.92 -13.63 -5.17
N ILE A 23 5.62 -13.57 -4.02
CA ILE A 23 7.09 -13.48 -3.99
C ILE A 23 7.76 -14.81 -3.65
N ALA A 24 6.98 -15.86 -3.43
CA ALA A 24 7.48 -17.17 -3.01
C ALA A 24 8.46 -17.73 -4.05
N GLY A 25 9.70 -17.98 -3.62
CA GLY A 25 10.77 -18.54 -4.45
C GLY A 25 11.53 -17.53 -5.32
N LEU A 26 11.11 -16.26 -5.36
CA LEU A 26 11.84 -15.21 -6.09
C LEU A 26 13.18 -14.87 -5.41
N ASP A 27 13.30 -15.14 -4.11
CA ASP A 27 14.52 -14.97 -3.33
C ASP A 27 15.62 -16.00 -3.68
N ALA A 28 15.25 -17.11 -4.34
CA ALA A 28 16.18 -18.13 -4.81
C ALA A 28 16.69 -17.87 -6.24
N ASP A 29 16.18 -16.85 -6.92
CA ASP A 29 16.63 -16.46 -8.25
C ASP A 29 17.88 -15.57 -8.17
N ASP A 30 18.99 -16.04 -8.73
CA ASP A 30 20.26 -15.33 -8.70
C ASP A 30 20.23 -14.01 -9.48
N ASP A 31 19.30 -13.84 -10.44
CA ASP A 31 19.14 -12.61 -11.21
C ASP A 31 18.28 -11.55 -10.49
N LEU A 32 17.71 -11.87 -9.32
CA LEU A 32 16.82 -10.99 -8.55
C LEU A 32 17.42 -10.55 -7.21
N GLU A 33 17.05 -9.34 -6.80
CA GLU A 33 17.24 -8.82 -5.45
C GLU A 33 15.91 -8.29 -4.91
N LEU A 34 15.41 -8.86 -3.82
CA LEU A 34 14.16 -8.42 -3.20
C LEU A 34 14.41 -7.28 -2.20
N VAL A 35 13.78 -6.14 -2.44
CA VAL A 35 13.82 -4.97 -1.55
C VAL A 35 12.49 -4.85 -0.83
N TYR A 36 12.47 -5.19 0.46
CA TYR A 36 11.26 -5.20 1.29
C TYR A 36 10.99 -3.83 1.90
N ASP A 37 9.77 -3.32 1.72
CA ASP A 37 9.30 -2.09 2.37
C ASP A 37 7.77 -2.16 2.58
N VAL A 38 7.18 -1.10 3.17
CA VAL A 38 5.73 -0.90 3.20
C VAL A 38 5.21 -0.38 1.86
N PRO A 39 3.96 -0.69 1.46
CA PRO A 39 3.43 -0.30 0.15
C PRO A 39 3.53 1.21 -0.13
N ALA A 40 3.29 2.06 0.88
CA ALA A 40 3.39 3.51 0.72
C ALA A 40 4.79 4.02 0.37
N ARG A 41 5.84 3.26 0.67
CA ARG A 41 7.25 3.61 0.38
C ARG A 41 7.72 3.19 -1.00
N LEU A 42 7.18 2.08 -1.53
CA LEU A 42 7.58 1.51 -2.83
C LEU A 42 7.49 2.49 -4.02
N PRO A 43 6.47 3.37 -4.13
CA PRO A 43 6.46 4.46 -5.10
C PRO A 43 7.74 5.30 -5.17
N ALA A 44 8.24 5.73 -4.01
CA ALA A 44 9.41 6.58 -3.93
C ALA A 44 10.67 5.82 -4.36
N LEU A 45 10.80 4.56 -3.95
CA LEU A 45 11.92 3.71 -4.37
C LEU A 45 11.95 3.52 -5.90
N LEU A 46 10.78 3.37 -6.53
CA LEU A 46 10.66 3.21 -7.98
C LEU A 46 10.98 4.53 -8.71
N ASP A 47 10.48 5.66 -8.22
CA ASP A 47 10.77 6.99 -8.78
C ASP A 47 12.25 7.37 -8.65
N GLU A 48 12.89 7.00 -7.53
CA GLU A 48 14.31 7.23 -7.26
C GLU A 48 15.24 6.19 -7.92
N ARG A 49 14.68 5.21 -8.66
CA ARG A 49 15.42 4.10 -9.30
C ARG A 49 16.24 3.26 -8.31
N LEU A 50 15.79 3.19 -7.06
CA LEU A 50 16.34 2.30 -6.04
C LEU A 50 15.82 0.87 -6.22
N VAL A 51 14.68 0.71 -6.89
CA VAL A 51 14.17 -0.57 -7.42
C VAL A 51 13.80 -0.40 -8.89
N ASP A 52 13.82 -1.50 -9.63
CA ASP A 52 13.55 -1.53 -11.08
C ASP A 52 12.09 -1.91 -11.38
N VAL A 53 11.50 -2.75 -10.53
CA VAL A 53 10.08 -3.15 -10.56
C VAL A 53 9.56 -3.11 -9.13
N ALA A 54 8.28 -2.76 -8.90
CA ALA A 54 7.73 -2.75 -7.54
C ALA A 54 6.23 -3.08 -7.48
N LEU A 55 5.82 -3.74 -6.38
CA LEU A 55 4.42 -3.96 -6.01
C LEU A 55 3.80 -2.67 -5.43
N VAL A 56 3.50 -1.70 -6.29
CA VAL A 56 2.99 -0.38 -5.85
C VAL A 56 1.48 -0.37 -5.55
N PRO A 57 1.00 0.51 -4.65
CA PRO A 57 -0.42 0.73 -4.46
C PRO A 57 -1.11 1.21 -5.74
N VAL A 58 -2.24 0.61 -6.12
CA VAL A 58 -2.95 0.96 -7.38
C VAL A 58 -3.30 2.45 -7.50
N ILE A 59 -3.57 3.14 -6.39
CA ILE A 59 -3.87 4.58 -6.43
C ILE A 59 -2.68 5.42 -6.92
N ASP A 60 -1.45 4.94 -6.71
CA ASP A 60 -0.24 5.64 -7.14
C ASP A 60 -0.06 5.62 -8.67
N LEU A 61 -0.68 4.66 -9.36
CA LEU A 61 -0.74 4.60 -10.82
C LEU A 61 -1.67 5.68 -11.40
N ALA A 62 -2.72 6.06 -10.66
CA ALA A 62 -3.69 7.06 -11.07
C ALA A 62 -3.23 8.51 -10.81
N ARG A 63 -2.07 8.71 -10.17
CA ARG A 63 -1.53 10.05 -9.88
C ARG A 63 -1.09 10.74 -11.17
N GLN A 64 -1.34 12.05 -11.24
CA GLN A 64 -0.97 12.85 -12.41
C GLN A 64 0.54 12.85 -12.64
N GLY A 65 0.94 12.82 -13.92
CA GLY A 65 2.36 12.84 -14.31
C GLY A 65 3.09 11.51 -14.14
N ARG A 66 2.38 10.41 -13.84
CA ARG A 66 2.98 9.09 -13.68
C ARG A 66 3.44 8.50 -15.01
N THR A 67 4.66 7.98 -15.05
CA THR A 67 5.31 7.42 -16.24
C THR A 67 5.61 5.93 -16.15
N TRP A 68 5.18 5.28 -15.07
CA TRP A 68 5.40 3.84 -14.86
C TRP A 68 4.63 2.99 -15.87
N GLN A 69 5.12 1.77 -16.09
CA GLN A 69 4.46 0.77 -16.92
C GLN A 69 4.08 -0.43 -16.06
N ILE A 70 2.87 -0.96 -16.29
CA ILE A 70 2.45 -2.22 -15.69
C ILE A 70 3.11 -3.35 -16.47
N VAL A 71 3.91 -4.17 -15.80
CA VAL A 71 4.71 -5.24 -16.42
C VAL A 71 4.16 -6.65 -16.15
N SER A 72 3.12 -6.77 -15.33
CA SER A 72 2.49 -8.03 -14.96
C SER A 72 1.01 -7.80 -14.64
N ASP A 73 0.20 -8.83 -14.79
CA ASP A 73 -1.18 -8.92 -14.34
C ASP A 73 -1.31 -9.43 -12.89
N ALA A 74 -0.19 -9.80 -12.25
CA ALA A 74 -0.16 -10.16 -10.84
C ALA A 74 -0.52 -8.95 -9.96
N CYS A 75 -1.50 -9.13 -9.06
CA CYS A 75 -1.94 -8.08 -8.16
C CYS A 75 -2.39 -8.64 -6.80
N ILE A 76 -2.51 -7.74 -5.83
CA ILE A 76 -3.14 -8.01 -4.53
C ILE A 76 -4.49 -7.29 -4.53
N GLY A 77 -5.57 -8.05 -4.47
CA GLY A 77 -6.93 -7.54 -4.47
C GLY A 77 -7.92 -8.53 -3.84
N CYS A 78 -9.19 -8.16 -3.79
CA CYS A 78 -10.26 -9.01 -3.30
C CYS A 78 -11.53 -8.83 -4.15
N ASP A 79 -12.34 -9.89 -4.23
CA ASP A 79 -13.72 -9.84 -4.70
C ASP A 79 -14.64 -10.05 -3.49
N GLY A 80 -15.24 -8.97 -3.00
CA GLY A 80 -15.94 -8.93 -1.73
C GLY A 80 -15.05 -8.50 -0.55
N GLU A 81 -15.24 -9.13 0.61
CA GLU A 81 -14.61 -8.72 1.86
C GLU A 81 -13.11 -9.07 1.92
N THR A 82 -12.33 -8.18 2.55
CA THR A 82 -10.96 -8.48 2.99
C THR A 82 -10.89 -8.54 4.52
N LEU A 83 -10.10 -9.46 5.05
CA LEU A 83 -9.82 -9.55 6.48
C LEU A 83 -8.73 -8.57 6.93
N THR A 84 -7.98 -7.99 5.99
CA THR A 84 -6.74 -7.26 6.26
C THR A 84 -6.85 -5.75 6.03
N VAL A 85 -8.03 -5.19 5.73
CA VAL A 85 -8.19 -3.73 5.63
C VAL A 85 -9.51 -3.36 6.26
N ARG A 86 -9.49 -2.68 7.41
CA ARG A 86 -10.69 -2.41 8.19
C ARG A 86 -10.69 -1.03 8.82
N VAL A 87 -11.86 -0.39 8.79
CA VAL A 87 -12.15 0.80 9.60
C VAL A 87 -12.83 0.35 10.88
N PHE A 88 -12.17 0.56 12.01
CA PHE A 88 -12.75 0.40 13.34
C PHE A 88 -13.26 1.75 13.82
N SER A 89 -14.47 1.81 14.37
CA SER A 89 -15.05 3.08 14.83
C SER A 89 -15.85 2.92 16.10
N ARG A 90 -15.87 3.98 16.91
CA ARG A 90 -16.72 4.12 18.11
C ARG A 90 -18.07 4.76 17.82
N VAL A 91 -18.24 5.31 16.61
CA VAL A 91 -19.48 5.96 16.17
C VAL A 91 -20.01 5.24 14.93
N ALA A 92 -21.27 5.51 14.57
CA ALA A 92 -21.82 5.00 13.32
C ALA A 92 -21.01 5.56 12.12
N PRO A 93 -20.83 4.81 11.02
CA PRO A 93 -20.03 5.25 9.88
C PRO A 93 -20.37 6.65 9.36
N ALA A 94 -21.66 7.01 9.29
CA ALA A 94 -22.12 8.32 8.82
C ALA A 94 -21.74 9.50 9.75
N ALA A 95 -21.39 9.21 11.01
CA ALA A 95 -20.95 10.22 11.97
C ALA A 95 -19.43 10.45 11.92
N ILE A 96 -18.67 9.55 11.29
CA ILE A 96 -17.20 9.63 11.25
C ILE A 96 -16.76 10.89 10.52
N ARG A 97 -16.01 11.75 11.21
CA ARG A 97 -15.39 12.95 10.61
C ARG A 97 -13.88 12.80 10.47
N ARG A 98 -13.24 12.15 11.43
CA ARG A 98 -11.79 11.93 11.43
C ARG A 98 -11.45 10.46 11.33
N LEU A 99 -10.54 10.12 10.42
CA LEU A 99 -10.01 8.78 10.25
C LEU A 99 -8.51 8.78 10.52
N HIS A 100 -8.10 8.07 11.58
CA HIS A 100 -6.70 7.85 11.89
C HIS A 100 -6.13 6.72 11.01
N VAL A 101 -4.92 6.90 10.47
CA VAL A 101 -4.30 5.96 9.53
C VAL A 101 -2.83 5.73 9.90
N ASP A 102 -2.37 4.49 9.85
CA ASP A 102 -0.97 4.11 10.12
C ASP A 102 0.02 4.63 9.04
N GLY A 103 -0.49 4.97 7.86
CA GLY A 103 0.29 5.53 6.76
C GLY A 103 0.85 4.48 5.80
N ASP A 104 0.57 3.20 6.03
CA ASP A 104 1.22 2.10 5.32
C ASP A 104 0.62 1.83 3.93
N SER A 105 -0.58 2.35 3.63
CA SER A 105 -1.23 2.21 2.33
C SER A 105 -1.87 3.50 1.83
N HIS A 106 -1.44 3.93 0.65
CA HIS A 106 -2.13 5.00 -0.07
C HIS A 106 -3.51 4.57 -0.60
N THR A 107 -3.63 3.33 -1.08
CA THR A 107 -4.86 2.84 -1.73
C THR A 107 -6.01 2.77 -0.73
N SER A 108 -5.78 2.18 0.45
CA SER A 108 -6.84 1.99 1.44
C SER A 108 -7.35 3.33 1.98
N VAL A 109 -6.45 4.30 2.16
CA VAL A 109 -6.81 5.66 2.57
C VAL A 109 -7.65 6.35 1.48
N ALA A 110 -7.23 6.25 0.22
CA ALA A 110 -7.98 6.83 -0.89
C ALA A 110 -9.37 6.20 -1.04
N LEU A 111 -9.46 4.87 -0.94
CA LEU A 111 -10.72 4.14 -0.99
C LEU A 111 -11.66 4.53 0.14
N ALA A 112 -11.15 4.68 1.37
CA ALA A 112 -11.96 5.17 2.50
C ALA A 112 -12.54 6.56 2.21
N ARG A 113 -11.74 7.49 1.67
CA ARG A 113 -12.25 8.84 1.29
C ARG A 113 -13.34 8.76 0.22
N ILE A 114 -13.17 7.91 -0.79
CA ILE A 114 -14.16 7.70 -1.85
C ILE A 114 -15.45 7.14 -1.24
N ILE A 115 -15.36 6.06 -0.45
CA ILE A 115 -16.54 5.42 0.16
C ILE A 115 -17.32 6.41 1.03
N TRP A 116 -16.64 7.19 1.88
CA TRP A 116 -17.33 8.15 2.76
C TRP A 116 -17.95 9.32 2.00
N GLN A 117 -17.26 9.79 0.96
CA GLN A 117 -17.79 10.85 0.11
C GLN A 117 -19.03 10.38 -0.66
N GLU A 118 -18.96 9.22 -1.30
CA GLU A 118 -20.04 8.69 -2.15
C GLU A 118 -21.23 8.16 -1.34
N THR A 119 -20.98 7.57 -0.16
CA THR A 119 -22.03 6.94 0.65
C THR A 119 -22.67 7.92 1.64
N TYR A 120 -21.88 8.84 2.21
CA TYR A 120 -22.32 9.72 3.31
C TYR A 120 -22.18 11.21 3.00
N GLY A 121 -21.70 11.59 1.80
CA GLY A 121 -21.46 13.00 1.44
C GLY A 121 -20.44 13.67 2.35
N THR A 122 -19.55 12.90 2.99
CA THR A 122 -18.64 13.38 4.02
C THR A 122 -17.19 13.33 3.57
N THR A 123 -16.54 14.49 3.57
CA THR A 123 -15.09 14.58 3.42
C THR A 123 -14.41 14.22 4.75
N LEU A 124 -13.68 13.11 4.76
CA LEU A 124 -12.89 12.68 5.93
C LEU A 124 -11.65 13.57 6.13
N ASP A 125 -11.41 13.94 7.39
CA ASP A 125 -10.14 14.46 7.91
C ASP A 125 -9.22 13.26 8.19
N ILE A 126 -8.16 13.10 7.38
CA ILE A 126 -7.20 12.01 7.52
C ILE A 126 -6.07 12.46 8.43
N VAL A 127 -5.88 11.76 9.55
CA VAL A 127 -4.84 12.08 10.52
C VAL A 127 -3.89 10.90 10.71
N PRO A 128 -2.58 11.14 10.93
CA PRO A 128 -1.66 10.06 11.26
C PRO A 128 -2.07 9.37 12.58
N TYR A 129 -1.95 8.05 12.62
CA TYR A 129 -2.04 7.25 13.83
C TYR A 129 -0.64 6.97 14.35
N SER A 130 -0.30 7.54 15.50
CA SER A 130 1.08 7.47 16.03
C SER A 130 1.34 6.25 16.92
N GLY A 131 0.36 5.37 17.10
CA GLY A 131 0.47 4.13 17.91
C GLY A 131 0.58 4.34 19.42
N ASN A 132 0.98 5.53 19.87
CA ASN A 132 1.07 5.94 21.28
C ASN A 132 -0.25 6.55 21.81
N GLU A 133 -1.15 6.92 20.91
CA GLU A 133 -2.52 7.27 21.25
C GLU A 133 -3.24 6.00 21.69
N THR A 134 -3.95 6.03 22.82
CA THR A 134 -4.85 4.92 23.14
C THR A 134 -5.90 4.88 22.02
N VAL A 135 -6.22 3.69 21.50
CA VAL A 135 -7.33 3.52 20.53
C VAL A 135 -8.63 4.17 21.04
N ASP A 136 -8.76 4.32 22.37
CA ASP A 136 -9.83 5.03 23.05
C ASP A 136 -9.94 6.54 22.73
N SER A 137 -8.87 7.21 22.33
CA SER A 137 -8.93 8.62 21.90
C SER A 137 -9.30 8.81 20.43
N CYS A 138 -9.33 7.74 19.63
CA CYS A 138 -9.64 7.80 18.21
C CYS A 138 -11.13 7.58 17.93
N GLU A 139 -11.74 8.45 17.13
CA GLU A 139 -13.11 8.29 16.63
C GLU A 139 -13.23 7.08 15.70
N ALA A 140 -12.29 6.98 14.76
CA ALA A 140 -12.13 5.86 13.85
C ALA A 140 -10.67 5.67 13.45
N VAL A 141 -10.26 4.42 13.22
CA VAL A 141 -8.92 4.03 12.80
C VAL A 141 -9.01 3.06 11.62
N LEU A 142 -8.26 3.32 10.56
CA LEU A 142 -8.00 2.40 9.46
C LEU A 142 -6.75 1.59 9.79
N LEU A 143 -6.88 0.27 9.82
CA LEU A 143 -5.77 -0.66 10.06
C LEU A 143 -5.63 -1.65 8.89
N ILE A 144 -4.39 -2.00 8.60
CA ILE A 144 -3.96 -2.83 7.46
C ILE A 144 -3.07 -3.98 7.91
#